data_AF-A0A258BC36-F1
#
_entry.id   AF-A0A258BC36-F1
#
_cell.length_a   1.000
_cell.length_b   1.000
_cell.length_c   1.000
_cell.angle_alpha   90.00
_cell.angle_beta   90.00
_cell.angle_gamma   90.00
#
_symmetry.space_group_name_H-M   'P 1'
#
loop_
_entity.id
_entity.type
_entity.pdbx_description
1 polymer ?
#
loop_
_entity_poly.entity_id
_entity_poly.type
_entity_poly.pdbx_seq_one_letter_code
_entity_poly.pdbx_strand_id
1 'polypeptide(L)' 'GIAKLDCMEPELSVVITAHSLNQMEACVSITPDHIHQQHSFTFEMDQTYLPGIINQCRNVLSNNPILDNRL' A
#
# COMPACT_ATOMS: atom_id res chain seq x y z
N GLY A 1 9.90 -0.64 8.22
CA GLY A 1 9.20 0.61 7.82
C GLY A 1 7.72 0.34 7.69
N ILE A 2 6.85 1.35 7.77
CA ILE A 2 5.40 1.18 7.66
C ILE A 2 4.86 2.12 6.58
N ALA A 3 4.06 1.59 5.66
CA ALA A 3 3.28 2.37 4.70
C ALA A 3 1.80 2.04 4.88
N LYS A 4 0.95 3.06 4.79
CA LYS A 4 -0.51 2.91 4.89
C LYS A 4 -1.15 3.46 3.64
N LEU A 5 -2.16 2.74 3.15
CA LEU A 5 -3.09 3.27 2.16
C LEU A 5 -4.36 3.69 2.90
N ASP A 6 -4.42 4.96 3.28
CA ASP A 6 -5.65 5.57 3.75
C ASP A 6 -6.48 5.90 2.49
N CYS A 7 -7.20 4.92 1.97
CA CYS A 7 -8.03 5.11 0.78
C CYS A 7 -9.29 5.94 1.11
N MET A 8 -9.92 6.52 0.08
CA MET A 8 -11.21 7.20 0.26
C MET A 8 -12.37 6.24 0.56
N GLU A 9 -12.12 4.92 0.50
CA GLU A 9 -13.10 3.90 0.77
C GLU A 9 -13.00 3.50 2.26
N PRO A 10 -13.93 3.93 3.12
CA PRO A 10 -13.76 3.90 4.57
C PRO A 10 -13.64 2.49 5.15
N GLU A 11 -14.18 1.49 4.44
CA GLU A 11 -14.24 0.11 4.90
C GLU A 11 -13.04 -0.73 4.45
N LEU A 12 -12.10 -0.14 3.69
CA LEU A 12 -10.89 -0.78 3.20
C LEU A 12 -9.67 -0.12 3.85
N SER A 13 -8.76 -0.92 4.39
CA SER A 13 -7.46 -0.41 4.82
C SER A 13 -6.36 -1.39 4.42
N VAL A 14 -5.20 -0.84 4.03
CA VAL A 14 -4.01 -1.63 3.73
C VAL A 14 -2.83 -1.07 4.49
N VAL A 15 -2.19 -1.91 5.29
CA VAL A 15 -0.96 -1.58 6.02
C VAL A 15 0.14 -2.52 5.56
N ILE A 16 1.23 -1.94 5.04
CA ILE A 16 2.41 -2.68 4.64
C ILE A 16 3.51 -2.45 5.69
N THR A 17 4.02 -3.54 6.26
CA THR A 17 5.14 -3.55 7.19
C THR A 17 6.33 -4.22 6.53
N ALA A 18 7.43 -3.47 6.39
CA ALA A 18 8.70 -4.02 5.94
C ALA A 18 9.56 -4.43 7.14
N HIS A 19 9.95 -5.71 7.17
CA HIS A 19 10.81 -6.31 8.20
C HIS A 19 12.28 -6.31 7.76
N SER A 20 13.20 -6.62 8.68
CA SER A 20 14.65 -6.59 8.42
C SER A 20 15.18 -7.77 7.57
N LEU A 21 14.41 -8.86 7.43
CA LEU A 21 14.84 -10.12 6.81
C LEU A 21 14.28 -10.33 5.39
N ASN A 22 14.25 -9.29 4.56
CA ASN A 22 13.77 -9.35 3.17
C ASN A 22 12.28 -9.73 3.00
N GLN A 23 11.53 -9.76 4.11
CA GLN A 23 10.11 -10.03 4.16
C GLN A 23 9.32 -8.73 4.34
N MET A 24 8.19 -8.62 3.67
CA MET A 24 7.17 -7.63 3.97
C MET A 24 5.85 -8.32 4.18
N GLU A 25 5.03 -7.71 5.01
CA GLU A 25 3.67 -8.14 5.25
C GLU A 25 2.71 -7.04 4.83
N ALA A 26 1.74 -7.37 3.98
CA ALA A 26 0.59 -6.51 3.70
C ALA A 26 -0.63 -7.07 4.42
N CYS A 27 -1.14 -6.31 5.39
CA CYS A 27 -2.41 -6.57 6.03
C CYS A 27 -3.50 -5.76 5.33
N VAL A 28 -4.48 -6.46 4.75
CA VAL A 28 -5.65 -5.89 4.09
C VAL A 28 -6.86 -6.16 4.98
N SER A 29 -7.51 -5.11 5.45
CA SER A 29 -8.77 -5.23 6.20
C SER A 29 -9.92 -4.69 5.37
N ILE A 30 -10.99 -5.49 5.25
CA ILE A 30 -12.23 -5.14 4.54
C ILE A 30 -13.38 -5.35 5.50
N THR A 31 -13.85 -4.28 6.12
CA THR A 31 -14.78 -4.40 7.24
C THR A 31 -15.98 -3.48 7.07
N PRO A 32 -16.96 -3.83 6.21
CA PRO A 32 -18.11 -2.98 5.92
C PRO A 32 -19.08 -2.76 7.10
N ASP A 33 -18.95 -3.56 8.17
CA ASP A 33 -19.63 -3.37 9.46
C ASP A 33 -18.65 -3.72 10.58
N HIS A 34 -18.00 -2.71 11.14
CA HIS A 34 -17.01 -2.84 12.21
C HIS A 34 -17.56 -3.37 13.54
N ILE A 35 -18.90 -3.46 13.72
CA ILE A 35 -19.52 -3.96 14.95
C ILE A 35 -19.74 -5.48 14.85
N HIS A 36 -20.12 -5.98 13.67
CA HIS A 36 -20.54 -7.38 13.52
C HIS A 36 -19.58 -8.24 12.68
N GLN A 37 -18.64 -7.63 11.97
CA GLN A 37 -17.79 -8.33 11.02
C GLN A 37 -16.33 -7.91 11.17
N GLN A 38 -15.43 -8.83 10.85
CA GLN A 38 -14.00 -8.55 10.72
C GLN A 38 -13.44 -9.47 9.64
N HIS A 39 -12.95 -8.89 8.54
CA HIS A 39 -12.24 -9.64 7.51
C HIS A 39 -10.85 -9.03 7.34
N SER A 40 -9.83 -9.83 7.64
CA SER A 40 -8.43 -9.44 7.52
C SER A 40 -7.67 -10.51 6.76
N PHE A 41 -6.87 -10.08 5.80
CA PHE A 41 -6.04 -10.94 4.97
C PHE A 41 -4.59 -10.46 5.07
N THR A 42 -3.69 -11.39 5.38
CA THR A 42 -2.27 -11.12 5.41
C THR A 42 -1.61 -11.74 4.20
N PHE A 43 -0.85 -10.93 3.46
CA PHE A 43 -0.05 -11.37 2.33
C PHE A 43 1.43 -11.13 2.63
N GLU A 44 2.24 -12.16 2.42
CA GLU A 44 3.69 -12.04 2.47
C GLU A 44 4.25 -11.66 1.11
N MET A 45 5.21 -10.75 1.11
CA MET A 45 5.87 -10.26 -0.10
C MET A 45 7.38 -10.23 0.12
N ASP A 46 8.13 -10.63 -0.90
CA ASP A 46 9.59 -10.54 -0.87
C ASP A 46 10.03 -9.12 -1.29
N GLN A 47 10.96 -8.52 -0.55
CA GLN A 47 11.48 -7.18 -0.84
C GLN A 47 12.27 -7.08 -2.15
N THR A 48 12.71 -8.20 -2.73
CA THR A 48 13.40 -8.25 -4.03
C THR A 48 12.54 -7.75 -5.19
N TYR A 49 11.20 -7.73 -5.05
CA TYR A 49 10.29 -7.18 -6.06
C TYR A 49 10.13 -5.65 -5.95
N LEU A 50 10.44 -5.03 -4.80
CA LEU A 50 10.28 -3.58 -4.58
C LEU A 50 11.05 -2.72 -5.59
N PRO A 51 12.32 -2.99 -5.92
CA PRO A 51 13.05 -2.17 -6.88
C PRO A 51 12.34 -2.05 -8.24
N GLY A 52 11.73 -3.15 -8.71
CA GLY A 52 10.96 -3.16 -9.95
C GLY A 52 9.74 -2.25 -9.88
N ILE A 53 8.95 -2.37 -8.81
CA ILE A 53 7.75 -1.55 -8.57
C ILE A 53 8.13 -0.07 -8.44
N ILE A 54 9.17 0.27 -7.68
CA ILE A 54 9.65 1.65 -7.51
C ILE A 54 10.04 2.25 -8.87
N ASN A 55 10.73 1.49 -9.72
CA ASN A 55 11.10 1.97 -11.05
C ASN A 55 9.89 2.17 -11.95
N GLN A 56 8.86 1.31 -11.87
CA GLN A 56 7.60 1.52 -12.59
C GLN A 56 6.90 2.80 -12.11
N CYS A 57 6.80 3.03 -10.79
CA CYS A 57 6.23 4.27 -10.26
C CYS A 57 6.99 5.51 -10.76
N ARG A 58 8.34 5.48 -10.76
CA ARG A 58 9.17 6.55 -11.31
C ARG A 58 8.89 6.81 -12.80
N ASN A 59 8.72 5.75 -13.60
CA ASN A 59 8.40 5.88 -15.02
C ASN A 59 7.01 6.52 -15.22
N VAL A 60 6.01 6.13 -14.43
CA VAL A 60 4.67 6.74 -14.47
C VAL A 60 4.76 8.24 -14.17
N LEU A 61 5.48 8.62 -13.10
CA LEU A 61 5.66 10.02 -12.72
C LEU A 61 6.46 10.82 -13.74
N SER A 62 7.44 10.19 -14.41
CA SER A 62 8.20 10.83 -15.48
C SER A 62 7.32 11.16 -16.70
N ASN A 63 6.34 10.30 -16.99
CA ASN A 63 5.41 10.50 -18.12
C ASN A 63 4.21 11.39 -17.75
N ASN A 64 3.89 11.50 -16.47
CA ASN A 64 2.77 12.27 -15.94
C ASN A 64 3.27 13.12 -14.77
N PRO A 65 4.08 14.15 -15.05
CA PRO A 65 4.61 14.99 -14.00
C PRO A 65 3.46 15.68 -13.26
N ILE A 66 3.50 15.63 -11.93
CA ILE A 66 2.54 16.36 -11.10
C ILE A 66 2.89 17.84 -11.21
N LEU A 67 2.12 18.57 -12.00
CA LEU A 67 2.20 20.02 -12.09
C LEU A 67 1.36 20.59 -10.94
N ASP A 68 2.01 21.01 -9.86
CA ASP A 68 1.32 21.77 -8.81
C ASP A 68 0.95 23.15 -9.38
N ASN A 69 -0.33 23.33 -9.72
CA ASN A 69 -0.83 24.55 -10.32
C ASN A 69 -1.52 25.47 -9.29
N ARG A 70 -1.08 25.41 -8.03
CA ARG A 70 -1.48 26.37 -6.98
C ARG A 70 -0.68 27.67 -7.12
N LEU A 71 -1.17 28.55 -7.99
CA LEU A 71 -0.95 30.00 -7.94
C LEU A 71 -2.19 30.69 -7.35
#